data_AF-A0A0K2GG64-F1
#
_entry.id   AF-A0A0K2GG64-F1
#
_cell.length_a   1.000
_cell.length_b   1.000
_cell.length_c   1.000
_cell.angle_alpha   90.00
_cell.angle_beta   90.00
_cell.angle_gamma   90.00
#
_symmetry.space_group_name_H-M   'P 1'
#
loop_
_entity.id
_entity.type
_entity.pdbx_description
1 polymer ?
#
loop_
_entity_poly.entity_id
_entity_poly.type
_entity_poly.pdbx_seq_one_letter_code
_entity_poly.pdbx_strand_id
1 'polypeptide(L)'
;MLAEFEFPDVTVYLIAILGLLVLWQYYQMQIMAGRILAVDIFDRSGVRMYIFATPDDDHICEVCSASSGRVFSPSQVAKKGFSPLAGKCKRPVPCLGVLVGLYGGWLEARGVVERLRANLKKGGIQLSSEEMRAMVNGQWERSISAETDRLGIHMIEALCYEKINQAVSTVGYRYVVEEAKEVRHLMLLVPAYLRLIQLLVRSGESEKALELIERFENRFPANKRGPHFPSDEQREVIKTRKTHLIKSQPLKMPA
;
A
#
# COMPACT_ATOMS: atom_id res chain seq x y z
N MET A 1 -52.86 -1.51 -40.41
CA MET A 1 -52.66 -0.13 -39.92
C MET A 1 -52.18 -0.22 -38.48
N LEU A 2 -50.87 -0.37 -38.30
CA LEU A 2 -50.24 -0.21 -36.98
C LEU A 2 -50.03 1.29 -36.83
N ALA A 3 -50.79 1.91 -35.93
CA ALA A 3 -50.61 3.31 -35.59
C ALA A 3 -49.18 3.48 -35.06
N GLU A 4 -48.42 4.37 -35.69
CA GLU A 4 -47.14 4.86 -35.20
C GLU A 4 -47.40 5.50 -33.83
N PHE A 5 -47.04 4.79 -32.78
CA PHE A 5 -46.91 5.37 -31.44
C PHE A 5 -45.65 6.23 -31.45
N GLU A 6 -45.79 7.48 -31.89
CA GLU A 6 -44.79 8.51 -31.61
C GLU A 6 -44.81 8.76 -30.10
N PHE A 7 -43.88 8.13 -29.39
CA PHE A 7 -43.65 8.47 -28.00
C PHE A 7 -43.17 9.92 -27.94
N PRO A 8 -43.85 10.83 -27.23
CA PRO A 8 -43.35 12.17 -27.00
C PRO A 8 -41.94 12.07 -26.42
N ASP A 9 -41.00 12.87 -26.90
CA ASP A 9 -39.59 12.91 -26.46
C ASP A 9 -39.48 12.95 -24.91
N VAL A 10 -40.43 13.64 -24.27
CA VAL A 10 -40.63 13.72 -22.81
C VAL A 10 -40.76 12.35 -22.12
N THR A 11 -41.38 11.37 -22.77
CA THR A 11 -41.60 10.02 -22.23
C THR A 11 -40.27 9.27 -22.05
N VAL A 12 -39.33 9.46 -22.98
CA VAL A 12 -37.98 8.88 -22.88
C VAL A 12 -37.23 9.48 -21.70
N TYR A 13 -37.31 10.80 -21.50
CA TYR A 13 -36.72 11.46 -20.34
C TYR A 13 -37.36 11.00 -19.03
N LEU A 14 -38.69 10.84 -18.97
CA LEU A 14 -39.38 10.34 -17.79
C LEU A 14 -38.97 8.91 -17.44
N ILE A 15 -38.82 8.03 -18.45
CA ILE A 15 -38.33 6.66 -18.26
C ILE A 15 -36.87 6.68 -17.77
N ALA A 16 -36.02 7.55 -18.32
CA ALA A 16 -34.64 7.69 -17.87
C ALA A 16 -34.54 8.20 -16.42
N ILE A 17 -35.36 9.19 -16.04
CA ILE A 17 -35.45 9.70 -14.67
C ILE A 17 -35.93 8.61 -13.73
N LEU A 18 -36.98 7.86 -14.10
CA LEU A 18 -37.46 6.72 -13.33
C LEU A 18 -36.39 5.64 -13.19
N GLY A 19 -35.65 5.33 -14.25
CA GLY A 19 -34.52 4.42 -14.23
C GLY A 19 -33.45 4.85 -13.24
N LEU A 20 -33.05 6.13 -13.27
CA LEU A 20 -32.10 6.71 -12.32
C LEU A 20 -32.62 6.69 -10.88
N LEU A 21 -33.91 6.97 -10.66
CA LEU A 21 -34.53 6.91 -9.33
C LEU A 21 -34.58 5.49 -8.78
N VAL A 22 -34.88 4.49 -9.60
CA VAL A 22 -34.84 3.07 -9.21
C VAL A 22 -33.41 2.64 -8.90
N LEU A 23 -32.43 3.07 -9.71
CA LEU A 23 -31.01 2.81 -9.45
C LEU A 23 -30.55 3.45 -8.14
N TRP A 24 -31.00 4.69 -7.86
CA TRP A 24 -30.75 5.39 -6.61
C TRP A 24 -31.41 4.70 -5.42
N GLN A 25 -32.64 4.23 -5.55
CA GLN A 25 -33.35 3.53 -4.49
C GLN A 25 -32.72 2.16 -4.21
N TYR A 26 -32.31 1.44 -5.25
CA TYR A 26 -31.53 0.21 -5.12
C TYR A 26 -30.20 0.45 -4.40
N TYR A 27 -29.50 1.52 -4.76
CA TYR A 27 -28.29 1.97 -4.08
C TYR A 27 -28.53 2.30 -2.59
N GLN A 28 -29.59 3.03 -2.26
CA GLN A 28 -29.98 3.32 -0.87
C GLN A 28 -30.28 2.04 -0.08
N MET A 29 -30.93 1.05 -0.70
CA MET A 29 -31.16 -0.25 -0.08
C MET A 29 -29.84 -1.02 0.16
N GLN A 30 -28.89 -0.94 -0.76
CA GLN A 30 -27.55 -1.51 -0.57
C GLN A 30 -26.76 -0.79 0.54
N ILE A 31 -26.98 0.52 0.73
CA ILE A 31 -26.45 1.28 1.86
C ILE A 31 -27.05 0.81 3.19
N MET A 32 -28.38 0.74 3.26
CA MET A 32 -29.07 0.28 4.48
C MET A 32 -28.74 -1.17 4.83
N ALA A 33 -28.48 -2.01 3.82
CA ALA A 33 -28.00 -3.37 3.99
C ALA A 33 -26.51 -3.46 4.41
N GLY A 34 -25.82 -2.33 4.59
CA GLY A 34 -24.40 -2.29 4.98
C GLY A 34 -23.44 -2.86 3.92
N ARG A 35 -23.93 -3.11 2.71
CA ARG A 35 -23.15 -3.63 1.58
C ARG A 35 -22.38 -2.51 0.87
N ILE A 36 -22.88 -1.29 0.94
CA ILE A 36 -22.24 -0.07 0.46
C ILE A 36 -22.21 0.93 1.62
N LEU A 37 -21.07 1.54 1.91
CA LEU A 37 -21.01 2.59 2.94
C LEU A 37 -21.13 3.94 2.21
N ALA A 38 -22.06 4.81 2.61
CA ALA A 38 -22.32 6.12 1.98
C ALA A 38 -21.07 7.04 1.86
N VAL A 39 -19.98 6.67 2.52
CA VAL A 39 -18.63 7.27 2.39
C VAL A 39 -18.01 7.04 1.00
N ASP A 40 -18.54 6.12 0.18
CA ASP A 40 -18.01 5.78 -1.15
C ASP A 40 -18.16 6.86 -2.22
N ILE A 41 -19.07 7.81 -2.05
CA ILE A 41 -19.24 8.93 -3.00
C ILE A 41 -18.40 10.16 -2.59
N PHE A 42 -18.11 10.33 -1.31
CA PHE A 42 -17.54 11.58 -0.78
C PHE A 42 -16.07 11.48 -0.36
N ASP A 43 -15.52 10.28 -0.17
CA ASP A 43 -14.09 10.13 0.11
C ASP A 43 -13.32 10.03 -1.21
N ARG A 44 -13.02 11.19 -1.81
CA ARG A 44 -12.23 11.31 -3.05
C ARG A 44 -10.87 10.59 -3.00
N SER A 45 -10.40 10.18 -1.82
CA SER A 45 -9.13 9.48 -1.63
C SER A 45 -9.22 7.96 -1.79
N GLY A 46 -10.40 7.36 -1.63
CA GLY A 46 -10.57 5.90 -1.59
C GLY A 46 -9.86 5.21 -0.40
N VAL A 47 -9.41 5.96 0.62
CA VAL A 47 -8.67 5.42 1.78
C VAL A 47 -9.46 5.66 3.07
N ARG A 48 -9.79 4.60 3.80
CA ARG A 48 -10.53 4.69 5.08
C ARG A 48 -9.65 4.53 6.30
N MET A 49 -8.48 3.92 6.15
CA MET A 49 -7.50 3.75 7.21
C MET A 49 -6.08 3.80 6.63
N TYR A 50 -5.13 4.26 7.44
CA TYR A 50 -3.72 4.19 7.13
C TYR A 50 -3.03 3.30 8.15
N ILE A 51 -2.26 2.33 7.68
CA ILE A 51 -1.52 1.39 8.52
C ILE A 51 -0.04 1.66 8.35
N PHE A 52 0.66 1.92 9.45
CA PHE A 52 2.11 1.99 9.45
C PHE A 52 2.67 0.59 9.66
N ALA A 53 3.40 0.09 8.67
CA ALA A 53 4.04 -1.21 8.71
C ALA A 53 5.55 -1.05 8.58
N THR A 54 6.29 -1.86 9.31
CA THR A 54 7.74 -1.88 9.21
C THR A 54 8.24 -3.29 8.89
N PRO A 55 9.42 -3.42 8.27
CA PRO A 55 9.97 -4.73 7.98
C PRO A 55 10.23 -5.51 9.27
N ASP A 56 9.83 -6.79 9.30
CA ASP A 56 10.24 -7.71 10.36
C ASP A 56 11.69 -8.14 10.12
N ASP A 57 12.66 -7.30 10.49
CA ASP A 57 14.10 -7.50 10.31
C ASP A 57 14.84 -7.14 11.61
N ASP A 58 15.94 -7.82 11.93
CA ASP A 58 16.73 -7.57 13.16
C ASP A 58 17.41 -6.19 13.18
N HIS A 59 17.44 -5.52 12.03
CA HIS A 59 18.07 -4.22 11.87
C HIS A 59 17.10 -3.06 12.11
N ILE A 60 15.85 -3.33 12.52
CA ILE A 60 14.90 -2.27 12.84
C ILE A 60 15.18 -1.66 14.22
N CYS A 61 15.08 -0.34 14.35
CA CYS A 61 15.19 0.26 15.68
C CYS A 61 13.89 0.09 16.49
N GLU A 62 14.03 0.04 17.81
CA GLU A 62 12.92 -0.13 18.76
C GLU A 62 11.76 0.85 18.52
N VAL A 63 12.05 2.11 18.19
CA VAL A 63 11.02 3.13 17.95
C VAL A 63 10.17 2.79 16.73
N CYS A 64 10.81 2.34 15.65
CA CYS A 64 10.10 1.94 14.43
C CYS A 64 9.36 0.61 14.64
N SER A 65 10.01 -0.37 15.28
CA SER A 65 9.40 -1.65 15.63
C SER A 65 8.13 -1.48 16.48
N ALA A 66 8.21 -0.69 17.55
CA ALA A 66 7.07 -0.40 18.42
C ALA A 66 5.96 0.41 17.74
N SER A 67 6.25 1.06 16.61
CA SER A 67 5.24 1.77 15.82
C SER A 67 4.61 0.90 14.73
N SER A 68 5.17 -0.26 14.42
CA SER A 68 4.61 -1.19 13.42
C SER A 68 3.22 -1.64 13.85
N GLY A 69 2.25 -1.65 12.93
CA GLY A 69 0.85 -1.97 13.21
C GLY A 69 0.01 -0.80 13.72
N ARG A 70 0.56 0.41 13.84
CA ARG A 70 -0.25 1.59 14.17
C ARG A 70 -1.20 1.95 13.02
N VAL A 71 -2.46 2.17 13.35
CA VAL A 71 -3.52 2.51 12.41
C VAL A 71 -4.11 3.88 12.71
N PHE A 72 -4.28 4.68 11.66
CA PHE A 72 -4.70 6.07 11.74
C PHE A 72 -5.88 6.35 10.80
N SER A 73 -6.72 7.32 11.18
CA SER A 73 -7.75 7.83 10.29
C SER A 73 -7.15 8.80 9.26
N PRO A 74 -7.79 8.98 8.08
CA PRO A 74 -7.35 9.97 7.10
C PRO A 74 -7.21 11.38 7.68
N SER A 75 -8.13 11.77 8.56
CA SER A 75 -8.11 13.06 9.26
C SER A 75 -6.92 13.25 10.20
N GLN A 76 -6.32 12.16 10.71
CA GLN A 76 -5.10 12.23 11.53
C GLN A 76 -3.87 12.40 10.64
N VAL A 77 -3.79 11.65 9.54
CA VAL A 77 -2.68 11.70 8.59
C VAL A 77 -2.59 13.05 7.87
N ALA A 78 -3.74 13.68 7.59
CA ALA A 78 -3.80 14.99 6.95
C ALA A 78 -3.29 16.15 7.83
N LYS A 79 -3.03 15.94 9.13
CA LYS A 79 -2.53 16.99 10.02
C LYS A 79 -1.10 17.37 9.65
N LYS A 80 -0.81 18.67 9.67
CA LYS A 80 0.54 19.19 9.43
C LYS A 80 1.52 18.62 10.47
N GLY A 81 2.65 18.09 10.00
CA GLY A 81 3.66 17.48 10.86
C GLY A 81 3.29 16.09 11.40
N PHE A 82 2.28 15.43 10.81
CA PHE A 82 1.95 14.06 11.15
C PHE A 82 3.17 13.15 11.02
N SER A 83 3.37 12.29 12.02
CA SER A 83 4.35 11.21 12.01
C SER A 83 3.69 9.95 12.58
N PRO A 84 3.84 8.79 11.92
CA PRO A 84 3.36 7.53 12.47
C PRO A 84 4.23 7.04 13.64
N LEU A 85 5.44 7.60 13.80
CA LEU A 85 6.36 7.24 14.86
C LEU A 85 6.07 8.02 16.14
N ALA A 86 6.15 7.35 17.29
CA ALA A 86 6.08 8.00 18.60
C ALA A 86 7.35 8.80 18.96
N GLY A 87 8.41 8.68 18.16
CA GLY A 87 9.68 9.39 18.34
C GLY A 87 10.51 9.40 17.05
N LYS A 88 11.76 9.85 17.14
CA LYS A 88 12.68 9.85 15.99
C LYS A 88 13.31 8.46 15.81
N CYS A 89 13.51 8.06 14.56
CA CYS A 89 14.28 6.87 14.23
C CYS A 89 15.70 7.00 14.81
N LYS A 90 16.15 5.98 15.56
CA LYS A 90 17.48 5.98 16.19
C LYS A 90 18.61 5.65 15.21
N ARG A 91 18.29 5.19 14.00
CA ARG A 91 19.29 4.81 12.99
C ARG A 91 19.69 6.00 12.12
N PRO A 92 20.97 6.08 11.70
CA PRO A 92 21.43 7.05 10.71
C PRO A 92 20.67 6.93 9.37
N VAL A 93 20.39 5.70 8.95
CA VAL A 93 19.52 5.41 7.79
C VAL A 93 18.14 5.00 8.32
N PRO A 94 17.04 5.67 7.90
CA PRO A 94 15.69 5.36 8.35
C PRO A 94 15.29 3.90 8.11
N CYS A 95 14.52 3.31 9.03
CA CYS A 95 14.15 1.89 9.05
C CYS A 95 13.17 1.44 7.94
N LEU A 96 12.99 2.22 6.87
CA LEU A 96 12.13 1.91 5.71
C LEU A 96 10.68 1.49 6.05
N GLY A 97 10.13 2.00 7.15
CA GLY A 97 8.72 1.83 7.45
C GLY A 97 7.83 2.58 6.46
N VAL A 98 6.67 2.04 6.17
CA VAL A 98 5.73 2.58 5.19
C VAL A 98 4.36 2.84 5.81
N LEU A 99 3.73 3.93 5.39
CA LEU A 99 2.35 4.23 5.72
C LEU A 99 1.48 3.85 4.52
N VAL A 100 0.67 2.81 4.67
CA VAL A 100 -0.16 2.25 3.61
C VAL A 100 -1.60 2.66 3.83
N GLY A 101 -2.18 3.38 2.87
CA GLY A 101 -3.61 3.69 2.84
C GLY A 101 -4.39 2.49 2.31
N LEU A 102 -5.43 2.08 3.03
CA LEU A 102 -6.36 1.03 2.64
C LEU A 102 -7.80 1.54 2.72
N TYR A 103 -8.62 1.10 1.78
CA TYR A 103 -10.06 1.20 1.86
C TYR A 103 -10.64 0.22 2.89
N GLY A 104 -10.19 -1.05 2.90
CA GLY A 104 -10.57 -2.00 3.95
C GLY A 104 -11.97 -2.61 3.77
N GLY A 105 -12.27 -3.14 2.59
CA GLY A 105 -13.60 -3.64 2.23
C GLY A 105 -13.96 -5.04 2.76
N TRP A 106 -13.02 -5.78 3.35
CA TRP A 106 -13.20 -7.15 3.85
C TRP A 106 -13.39 -7.20 5.38
N LEU A 107 -13.79 -8.37 5.88
CA LEU A 107 -14.27 -8.55 7.26
C LEU A 107 -13.24 -8.07 8.31
N GLU A 108 -12.00 -8.52 8.19
CA GLU A 108 -10.91 -8.23 9.12
C GLU A 108 -10.61 -6.72 9.13
N ALA A 109 -10.54 -6.08 7.97
CA ALA A 109 -10.33 -4.64 7.87
C ALA A 109 -11.51 -3.81 8.38
N ARG A 110 -12.76 -4.27 8.20
CA ARG A 110 -13.93 -3.58 8.76
C ARG A 110 -13.88 -3.53 10.27
N GLY A 111 -13.49 -4.61 10.92
CA GLY A 111 -13.29 -4.63 12.38
C GLY A 111 -12.21 -3.63 12.82
N VAL A 112 -11.12 -3.50 12.06
CA VAL A 112 -10.08 -2.47 12.31
C VAL A 112 -10.65 -1.06 12.16
N VAL A 113 -11.41 -0.78 11.10
CA VAL A 113 -12.03 0.53 10.85
C VAL A 113 -13.05 0.89 11.95
N GLU A 114 -13.84 -0.07 12.42
CA GLU A 114 -14.80 0.14 13.51
C GLU A 114 -14.09 0.49 14.83
N ARG A 115 -13.05 -0.27 15.19
CA ARG A 115 -12.22 0.04 16.36
C ARG A 115 -11.55 1.40 16.24
N LEU A 116 -11.08 1.76 15.04
CA LEU A 116 -10.49 3.07 14.76
C LEU A 116 -11.52 4.20 14.95
N ARG A 117 -12.76 4.02 14.46
CA ARG A 117 -13.86 4.98 14.66
C ARG A 117 -14.18 5.17 16.14
N ALA A 118 -14.25 4.08 16.91
CA ALA A 118 -14.47 4.15 18.35
C ALA A 118 -13.35 4.88 19.11
N ASN A 119 -12.14 4.94 18.54
CA ASN A 119 -10.95 5.54 19.17
C ASN A 119 -10.44 6.81 18.47
N LEU A 120 -11.25 7.50 17.66
CA LEU A 120 -10.83 8.68 16.89
C LEU A 120 -10.13 9.76 17.71
N LYS A 121 -10.57 9.96 18.97
CA LYS A 121 -10.01 10.96 19.89
C LYS A 121 -8.65 10.57 20.49
N LYS A 122 -8.24 9.30 20.40
CA LYS A 122 -7.06 8.74 21.07
C LYS A 122 -5.80 8.65 20.19
N GLY A 123 -5.83 9.19 18.98
CA GLY A 123 -4.63 9.27 18.14
C GLY A 123 -4.29 8.00 17.35
N GLY A 124 -5.24 7.06 17.22
CA GLY A 124 -5.11 5.83 16.43
C GLY A 124 -5.38 4.57 17.25
N ILE A 125 -5.15 3.40 16.64
CA ILE A 125 -5.12 2.10 17.33
C ILE A 125 -3.81 1.36 17.00
N GLN A 126 -3.51 0.33 17.77
CA GLN A 126 -2.32 -0.52 17.60
C GLN A 126 -2.79 -1.94 17.27
N LEU A 127 -2.30 -2.49 16.16
CA LEU A 127 -2.47 -3.89 15.80
C LEU A 127 -1.27 -4.70 16.29
N SER A 128 -1.53 -5.91 16.74
CA SER A 128 -0.52 -6.95 16.93
C SER A 128 -0.03 -7.50 15.58
N SER A 129 1.11 -8.19 15.59
CA SER A 129 1.64 -8.89 14.42
C SER A 129 0.69 -9.96 13.91
N GLU A 130 -0.06 -10.61 14.80
CA GLU A 130 -1.09 -11.60 14.47
C GLU A 130 -2.27 -10.94 13.75
N GLU A 131 -2.76 -9.80 14.25
CA GLU A 131 -3.85 -9.05 13.60
C GLU A 131 -3.43 -8.52 12.22
N MET A 132 -2.20 -8.03 12.09
CA MET A 132 -1.64 -7.60 10.80
C MET A 132 -1.61 -8.76 9.80
N ARG A 133 -1.15 -9.95 10.23
CA ARG A 133 -1.13 -11.16 9.39
C ARG A 133 -2.53 -11.65 9.06
N ALA A 134 -3.46 -11.67 10.01
CA ALA A 134 -4.85 -12.04 9.78
C ALA A 134 -5.50 -11.11 8.74
N MET A 135 -5.20 -9.82 8.80
CA MET A 135 -5.73 -8.84 7.85
C MET A 135 -5.26 -9.09 6.42
N VAL A 136 -3.97 -9.38 6.19
CA VAL A 136 -3.43 -9.65 4.84
C VAL A 136 -3.74 -11.05 4.31
N ASN A 137 -3.92 -12.03 5.22
CA ASN A 137 -4.33 -13.40 4.85
C ASN A 137 -5.86 -13.54 4.70
N GLY A 138 -6.63 -12.51 5.05
CA GLY A 138 -8.10 -12.52 4.97
C GLY A 138 -8.60 -12.58 3.53
N GLN A 139 -9.92 -12.65 3.34
CA GLN A 139 -10.54 -12.73 2.01
C GLN A 139 -10.64 -11.36 1.30
N TRP A 140 -9.56 -10.58 1.33
CA TRP A 140 -9.53 -9.21 0.77
C TRP A 140 -9.74 -9.20 -0.75
N GLU A 141 -9.29 -10.24 -1.47
CA GLU A 141 -9.45 -10.40 -2.93
C GLU A 141 -10.91 -10.47 -3.37
N ARG A 142 -11.80 -10.95 -2.48
CA ARG A 142 -13.24 -11.04 -2.75
C ARG A 142 -13.98 -9.75 -2.43
N SER A 143 -13.29 -8.76 -1.88
CA SER A 143 -13.91 -7.49 -1.49
C SER A 143 -14.03 -6.55 -2.68
N ILE A 144 -15.01 -5.65 -2.61
CA ILE A 144 -15.22 -4.60 -3.62
C ILE A 144 -14.01 -3.66 -3.76
N SER A 145 -13.13 -3.61 -2.76
CA SER A 145 -11.95 -2.76 -2.75
C SER A 145 -10.66 -3.51 -3.09
N ALA A 146 -10.75 -4.78 -3.51
CA ALA A 146 -9.60 -5.62 -3.80
C ALA A 146 -8.59 -4.93 -4.71
N GLU A 147 -9.03 -4.35 -5.84
CA GLU A 147 -8.14 -3.65 -6.78
C GLU A 147 -7.47 -2.42 -6.16
N THR A 148 -8.19 -1.67 -5.32
CA THR A 148 -7.64 -0.47 -4.66
C THR A 148 -6.61 -0.83 -3.59
N ASP A 149 -6.87 -1.92 -2.86
CA ASP A 149 -6.07 -2.33 -1.71
C ASP A 149 -4.92 -3.28 -2.07
N ARG A 150 -4.94 -3.91 -3.26
CA ARG A 150 -4.02 -4.99 -3.66
C ARG A 150 -2.55 -4.65 -3.44
N LEU A 151 -2.09 -3.51 -3.94
CA LEU A 151 -0.69 -3.10 -3.77
C LEU A 151 -0.33 -2.82 -2.31
N GLY A 152 -1.26 -2.23 -1.56
CA GLY A 152 -1.08 -2.00 -0.13
C GLY A 152 -0.99 -3.31 0.65
N ILE A 153 -1.84 -4.28 0.32
CA ILE A 153 -1.85 -5.59 0.97
C ILE A 153 -0.58 -6.38 0.68
N HIS A 154 -0.15 -6.49 -0.58
CA HIS A 154 1.11 -7.17 -0.90
C HIS A 154 2.32 -6.47 -0.25
N MET A 155 2.29 -5.15 -0.11
CA MET A 155 3.34 -4.44 0.62
C MET A 155 3.36 -4.80 2.11
N ILE A 156 2.20 -4.79 2.78
CA ILE A 156 2.09 -5.14 4.20
C ILE A 156 2.45 -6.61 4.43
N GLU A 157 1.93 -7.51 3.59
CA GLU A 157 2.24 -8.94 3.61
C GLU A 157 3.76 -9.14 3.49
N ALA A 158 4.39 -8.50 2.50
CA ALA A 158 5.82 -8.65 2.32
C ALA A 158 6.62 -8.23 3.57
N LEU A 159 6.23 -7.14 4.23
CA LEU A 159 6.87 -6.67 5.47
C LEU A 159 6.65 -7.63 6.64
N CYS A 160 5.45 -8.19 6.78
CA CYS A 160 5.08 -9.09 7.87
C CYS A 160 5.74 -10.47 7.80
N TYR A 161 6.17 -10.90 6.61
CA TYR A 161 6.70 -12.24 6.39
C TYR A 161 8.21 -12.31 6.18
N GLU A 162 8.97 -11.21 6.28
CA GLU A 162 10.39 -11.23 5.90
C GLU A 162 11.24 -12.23 6.67
N LYS A 163 11.01 -12.39 7.99
CA LYS A 163 11.66 -13.42 8.82
C LYS A 163 11.01 -14.79 8.74
N ILE A 164 9.70 -14.84 8.50
CA ILE A 164 8.91 -16.07 8.58
C ILE A 164 9.00 -16.85 7.26
N ASN A 165 8.82 -16.16 6.15
CA ASN A 165 8.83 -16.71 4.81
C ASN A 165 9.32 -15.67 3.79
N GLN A 166 10.63 -15.65 3.55
CA GLN A 166 11.28 -14.72 2.63
C GLN A 166 10.76 -14.83 1.19
N ALA A 167 10.27 -16.01 0.76
CA ALA A 167 9.73 -16.18 -0.58
C ALA A 167 8.45 -15.35 -0.78
N VAL A 168 7.55 -15.35 0.21
CA VAL A 168 6.33 -14.51 0.21
C VAL A 168 6.72 -13.04 0.13
N SER A 169 7.67 -12.59 0.95
CA SER A 169 8.15 -11.21 0.91
C SER A 169 8.77 -10.81 -0.43
N THR A 170 9.54 -11.70 -1.03
CA THR A 170 10.17 -11.46 -2.34
C THR A 170 9.11 -11.29 -3.43
N VAL A 171 8.06 -12.13 -3.43
CA VAL A 171 6.94 -12.03 -4.37
C VAL A 171 6.15 -10.74 -4.15
N GLY A 172 5.79 -10.42 -2.90
CA GLY A 172 5.01 -9.23 -2.59
C GLY A 172 5.72 -7.92 -2.98
N TYR A 173 7.02 -7.77 -2.64
CA TYR A 173 7.77 -6.59 -3.06
C TYR A 173 7.94 -6.50 -4.58
N ARG A 174 8.16 -7.64 -5.25
CA ARG A 174 8.28 -7.67 -6.71
C ARG A 174 6.98 -7.21 -7.36
N TYR A 175 5.85 -7.72 -6.88
CA TYR A 175 4.52 -7.31 -7.34
C TYR A 175 4.33 -5.78 -7.20
N VAL A 176 4.69 -5.21 -6.05
CA VAL A 176 4.63 -3.76 -5.83
C VAL A 176 5.50 -2.98 -6.81
N VAL A 177 6.74 -3.43 -7.03
CA VAL A 177 7.67 -2.78 -7.97
C VAL A 177 7.14 -2.79 -9.41
N GLU A 178 6.53 -3.90 -9.83
CA GLU A 178 6.03 -4.11 -11.19
C GLU A 178 4.70 -3.39 -11.45
N GLU A 179 3.79 -3.39 -10.47
CA GLU A 179 2.41 -2.93 -10.66
C GLU A 179 2.11 -1.54 -10.11
N ALA A 180 2.95 -0.95 -9.24
CA ALA A 180 2.74 0.41 -8.77
C ALA A 180 3.06 1.45 -9.89
N LYS A 181 2.02 1.78 -10.68
CA LYS A 181 2.07 2.72 -11.81
C LYS A 181 1.36 4.04 -11.52
N GLU A 182 0.39 4.02 -10.62
CA GLU A 182 -0.42 5.19 -10.27
C GLU A 182 0.24 6.06 -9.20
N VAL A 183 0.00 7.37 -9.26
CA VAL A 183 0.59 8.38 -8.33
C VAL A 183 0.40 8.00 -6.86
N ARG A 184 -0.80 7.49 -6.50
CA ARG A 184 -1.12 7.08 -5.11
C ARG A 184 -0.26 5.94 -4.58
N HIS A 185 0.33 5.11 -5.46
CA HIS A 185 1.15 3.96 -5.08
C HIS A 185 2.65 4.24 -5.16
N LEU A 186 3.06 5.39 -5.72
CA LEU A 186 4.49 5.70 -5.92
C LEU A 186 5.28 5.76 -4.60
N MET A 187 4.61 6.10 -3.50
CA MET A 187 5.23 6.13 -2.16
C MET A 187 5.67 4.74 -1.67
N LEU A 188 5.14 3.66 -2.25
CA LEU A 188 5.49 2.28 -1.90
C LEU A 188 6.72 1.77 -2.67
N LEU A 189 7.06 2.39 -3.81
CA LEU A 189 8.08 1.90 -4.72
C LEU A 189 9.47 1.89 -4.10
N VAL A 190 9.94 3.02 -3.58
CA VAL A 190 11.30 3.13 -3.05
C VAL A 190 11.51 2.13 -1.90
N PRO A 191 10.62 2.05 -0.88
CA PRO A 191 10.70 1.01 0.13
C PRO A 191 10.72 -0.41 -0.46
N ALA A 192 9.83 -0.74 -1.41
CA ALA A 192 9.78 -2.06 -2.02
C ALA A 192 11.07 -2.43 -2.75
N TYR A 193 11.65 -1.51 -3.53
CA TYR A 193 12.95 -1.71 -4.18
C TYR A 193 14.05 -1.97 -3.17
N LEU A 194 14.18 -1.11 -2.15
CA LEU A 194 15.24 -1.22 -1.15
C LEU A 194 15.16 -2.54 -0.38
N ARG A 195 13.95 -2.96 0.02
CA ARG A 195 13.73 -4.24 0.72
C ARG A 195 13.98 -5.42 -0.20
N LEU A 196 13.48 -5.41 -1.44
CA LEU A 196 13.68 -6.50 -2.38
C LEU A 196 15.16 -6.69 -2.72
N ILE A 197 15.90 -5.60 -2.99
CA ILE A 197 17.35 -5.64 -3.18
C ILE A 197 18.02 -6.22 -1.93
N GLN A 198 17.57 -5.83 -0.72
CA GLN A 198 18.12 -6.39 0.50
C GLN A 198 17.91 -7.90 0.64
N LEU A 199 16.72 -8.38 0.33
CA LEU A 199 16.40 -9.81 0.36
C LEU A 199 17.22 -10.60 -0.66
N LEU A 200 17.34 -10.11 -1.90
CA LEU A 200 18.13 -10.77 -2.96
C LEU A 200 19.62 -10.86 -2.60
N VAL A 201 20.18 -9.81 -2.00
CA VAL A 201 21.56 -9.84 -1.52
C VAL A 201 21.74 -10.86 -0.40
N ARG A 202 20.77 -10.94 0.53
CA ARG A 202 20.80 -11.93 1.63
C ARG A 202 20.66 -13.37 1.15
N SER A 203 19.89 -13.62 0.09
CA SER A 203 19.74 -14.95 -0.52
C SER A 203 20.90 -15.35 -1.44
N GLY A 204 21.90 -14.48 -1.63
CA GLY A 204 23.03 -14.73 -2.52
C GLY A 204 22.72 -14.53 -4.01
N GLU A 205 21.54 -13.99 -4.35
CA GLU A 205 21.11 -13.72 -5.72
C GLU A 205 21.70 -12.40 -6.26
N SER A 206 23.03 -12.28 -6.21
CA SER A 206 23.77 -11.04 -6.52
C SER A 206 23.52 -10.50 -7.93
N GLU A 207 23.40 -11.37 -8.95
CA GLU A 207 23.11 -10.94 -10.33
C GLU A 207 21.71 -10.29 -10.43
N LYS A 208 20.68 -10.89 -9.82
CA LYS A 208 19.33 -10.31 -9.79
C LYS A 208 19.26 -9.03 -8.97
N ALA A 209 20.02 -8.95 -7.88
CA ALA A 209 20.13 -7.73 -7.08
C ALA A 209 20.73 -6.57 -7.89
N LEU A 210 21.78 -6.84 -8.69
CA LEU A 210 22.39 -5.85 -9.58
C LEU A 210 21.43 -5.37 -10.67
N GLU A 211 20.76 -6.29 -11.36
CA GLU A 211 19.74 -5.95 -12.36
C GLU A 211 18.64 -5.06 -11.75
N LEU A 212 18.20 -5.38 -10.54
CA LEU A 212 17.17 -4.61 -9.85
C LEU A 212 17.67 -3.22 -9.43
N ILE A 213 18.94 -3.08 -9.05
CA ILE A 213 19.58 -1.78 -8.79
C ILE A 213 19.61 -0.93 -10.06
N GLU A 214 19.98 -1.50 -11.20
CA GLU A 214 20.00 -0.76 -12.47
C GLU A 214 18.60 -0.31 -12.88
N ARG A 215 17.58 -1.16 -12.72
CA ARG A 215 16.17 -0.78 -12.91
C ARG A 215 15.76 0.36 -11.98
N PHE A 216 16.20 0.34 -10.71
CA PHE A 216 15.94 1.41 -9.76
C PHE A 216 16.59 2.74 -10.19
N GLU A 217 17.85 2.72 -10.60
CA GLU A 217 18.57 3.91 -11.05
C GLU A 217 17.95 4.52 -12.32
N ASN A 218 17.52 3.67 -13.26
CA ASN A 218 16.82 4.09 -14.47
C ASN A 218 15.45 4.71 -14.15
N ARG A 219 14.70 4.12 -13.21
CA ARG A 219 13.38 4.62 -12.80
C ARG A 219 13.47 5.90 -11.98
N PHE A 220 14.53 6.06 -11.19
CA PHE A 220 14.75 7.23 -10.34
C PHE A 220 16.07 7.94 -10.69
N PRO A 221 16.12 8.68 -11.81
CA PRO A 221 17.32 9.42 -12.22
C PRO A 221 17.87 10.33 -11.10
N ALA A 222 19.20 10.45 -11.04
CA ALA A 222 19.89 11.19 -9.99
C ALA A 222 19.59 12.71 -9.98
N ASN A 223 19.13 13.26 -11.10
CA ASN A 223 18.76 14.67 -11.25
C ASN A 223 17.30 14.97 -10.86
N LYS A 224 16.48 13.96 -10.56
CA LYS A 224 15.07 14.14 -10.18
C LYS A 224 14.88 14.00 -8.67
N ARG A 225 13.98 14.82 -8.14
CA ARG A 225 13.59 14.87 -6.72
C ARG A 225 12.07 15.04 -6.62
N GLY A 226 11.50 14.62 -5.49
CA GLY A 226 10.07 14.71 -5.23
C GLY A 226 9.65 13.83 -4.05
N PRO A 227 8.39 13.92 -3.60
CA PRO A 227 7.91 13.21 -2.41
C PRO A 227 8.02 11.68 -2.49
N HIS A 228 7.91 11.12 -3.69
CA HIS A 228 8.00 9.68 -3.98
C HIS A 228 9.35 9.27 -4.57
N PHE A 229 10.30 10.21 -4.69
CA PHE A 229 11.66 9.91 -5.12
C PHE A 229 12.51 9.49 -3.92
N PRO A 230 13.55 8.66 -4.14
CA PRO A 230 14.45 8.27 -3.06
C PRO A 230 15.23 9.48 -2.53
N SER A 231 15.44 9.51 -1.22
CA SER A 231 16.30 10.48 -0.55
C SER A 231 17.77 10.26 -0.91
N ASP A 232 18.61 11.26 -0.62
CA ASP A 232 20.05 11.16 -0.90
C ASP A 232 20.69 10.02 -0.09
N GLU A 233 20.26 9.80 1.15
CA GLU A 233 20.72 8.68 1.98
C GLU A 233 20.33 7.33 1.38
N GLN A 234 19.09 7.21 0.86
CA GLN A 234 18.64 5.97 0.20
C GLN A 234 19.42 5.69 -1.09
N ARG A 235 19.76 6.74 -1.85
CA ARG A 235 20.60 6.62 -3.05
C ARG A 235 22.01 6.16 -2.70
N GLU A 236 22.62 6.73 -1.67
CA GLU A 236 23.97 6.32 -1.23
C GLU A 236 24.01 4.87 -0.71
N VAL A 237 22.94 4.41 -0.05
CA VAL A 237 22.80 3.00 0.35
C VAL A 237 22.80 2.08 -0.89
N ILE A 238 22.05 2.43 -1.93
CA ILE A 238 22.02 1.65 -3.18
C ILE A 238 23.38 1.66 -3.87
N LYS A 239 24.02 2.81 -3.99
CA LYS A 239 25.32 2.97 -4.65
C LYS A 239 26.42 2.17 -3.96
N THR A 240 26.46 2.23 -2.62
CA THR A 240 27.40 1.47 -1.81
C THR A 240 27.18 -0.04 -2.02
N ARG A 241 25.91 -0.48 -1.97
CA ARG A 241 25.55 -1.88 -2.20
C ARG A 241 25.90 -2.36 -3.60
N LYS A 242 25.65 -1.56 -4.65
CA LYS A 242 26.06 -1.85 -6.04
C LYS A 242 27.57 -2.08 -6.14
N THR A 243 28.34 -1.18 -5.52
CA THR A 243 29.80 -1.25 -5.51
C THR A 243 30.30 -2.53 -4.85
N HIS A 244 29.71 -2.93 -3.72
CA HIS A 244 30.03 -4.19 -3.06
C HIS A 244 29.70 -5.40 -3.92
N LEU A 245 28.52 -5.42 -4.55
CA LEU A 245 28.09 -6.53 -5.39
C LEU A 245 29.02 -6.73 -6.60
N ILE A 246 29.40 -5.64 -7.29
CA ILE A 246 30.34 -5.70 -8.42
C ILE A 246 31.71 -6.23 -7.97
N LYS A 247 32.22 -5.75 -6.82
CA LYS A 247 33.50 -6.24 -6.27
C LYS A 247 33.46 -7.71 -5.85
N SER A 248 32.29 -8.19 -5.42
CA SER A 248 32.10 -9.57 -4.96
C SER A 248 31.83 -10.56 -6.10
N GLN A 249 31.57 -10.11 -7.32
CA GLN A 249 31.46 -11.01 -8.46
C GLN A 249 32.84 -11.60 -8.77
N PRO A 250 32.98 -12.94 -8.85
CA PRO A 250 34.22 -13.51 -9.34
C PRO A 250 34.46 -12.99 -10.75
N LEU A 251 35.69 -12.52 -11.00
CA LEU A 251 36.17 -12.20 -12.35
C LEU A 251 35.79 -13.37 -13.25
N LYS A 252 34.78 -13.18 -14.12
CA LYS A 252 34.50 -14.12 -15.21
C LYS A 252 35.73 -14.06 -16.12
N MET A 253 36.73 -14.88 -15.84
CA MET A 253 37.82 -15.13 -16.78
C MET A 253 37.18 -15.77 -18.02
N PRO A 254 37.30 -15.17 -19.21
CA PRO A 254 36.88 -15.84 -20.43
C PRO A 254 37.74 -17.10 -20.61
N ALA A 255 37.07 -18.22 -20.87
CA ALA A 255 37.69 -19.47 -21.29
C ALA A 255 38.25 -19.34 -22.71
#